data_AF-A0A5N6DVN5-F1
#
_entry.id   AF-A0A5N6DVN5-F1
#
_cell.length_a   1.000
_cell.length_b   1.000
_cell.length_c   1.000
_cell.angle_alpha   90.00
_cell.angle_beta   90.00
_cell.angle_gamma   90.00
#
_symmetry.space_group_name_H-M   'P 1'
#
loop_
_entity.id
_entity.type
_entity.pdbx_description
1 polymer ?
#
loop_
_entity_poly.entity_id
_entity_poly.type
_entity_poly.pdbx_seq_one_letter_code
_entity_poly.pdbx_strand_id
1 'polypeptide(L)'
;MKAARRPLRPLAGTPSSVLTPRYVSRTSNPKSSVATSTTTTNNVWQQEPQTPKQELSPLAKLPISSVLRSLVILSVSSSSLLLKPCIKTLSMLAHPKTAVLDVAKNPLLNMLVKHTIYKQFNAGENKLEVQRSIEDIKRLGYRGVLLGYAKEVLVGESNVDPKDEQAAREEIQMWLDGTLQTVDMAQEGDFVALKFTGMGVQALDVLQRQAAPTEFMDRAIQKVCDLAISRNVRLLVDAEEQAVQPGIEEWTMKYQKYCNSQTPGRAIFYNTYQAYLCSTPTTLAKHLEISRQEGYTLGVKLVRGAYLKTEPRHLIWSTKEETDQCYDGVVEALLTRKYNSMLKSASEKHQTDLPSVNVIIATHNRDSVRKAHALRTEQAMKGENHGVDLSYAQLQGMADEVSCELLQGFQSAEVMKGASMESPNVFKLLTWGSVKECMGFLMRRAIENTEAVGRTKQSQEAMFEELKRRARLAFRRSN
;
A
#
# COMPACT_ATOMS: atom_id res chain seq x y z
N MET A 1 13.05 -53.73 46.03
CA MET A 1 14.28 -54.11 45.29
C MET A 1 14.82 -52.82 44.66
N LYS A 2 15.83 -52.17 45.27
CA LYS A 2 17.26 -52.10 44.86
C LYS A 2 17.44 -51.81 43.35
N ALA A 3 18.15 -50.79 42.85
CA ALA A 3 19.20 -49.86 43.35
C ALA A 3 19.17 -48.62 42.40
N ALA A 4 19.44 -47.34 42.75
CA ALA A 4 20.44 -46.64 43.57
C ALA A 4 21.75 -46.24 42.83
N ARG A 5 22.04 -44.90 42.91
CA ARG A 5 23.34 -44.16 42.79
C ARG A 5 23.82 -43.77 41.38
N ARG A 6 24.54 -42.66 41.16
CA ARG A 6 24.71 -41.26 41.66
C ARG A 6 25.79 -40.65 40.72
N PRO A 7 25.98 -39.32 40.66
CA PRO A 7 26.75 -38.61 39.63
C PRO A 7 28.23 -38.38 40.02
N LEU A 8 29.06 -37.96 39.05
CA LEU A 8 30.41 -37.45 39.30
C LEU A 8 30.59 -36.05 38.67
N ARG A 9 31.15 -35.15 39.48
CA ARG A 9 31.57 -33.77 39.20
C ARG A 9 33.13 -33.75 39.17
N PRO A 10 33.78 -32.57 39.10
CA PRO A 10 34.69 -32.11 38.05
C PRO A 10 36.19 -32.33 38.37
N LEU A 11 37.08 -32.06 37.40
CA LEU A 11 38.50 -31.83 37.66
C LEU A 11 38.99 -30.56 36.95
N ALA A 12 39.78 -29.81 37.71
CA ALA A 12 40.37 -28.52 37.41
C ALA A 12 41.63 -28.61 36.54
N GLY A 13 42.01 -27.48 35.93
CA GLY A 13 43.31 -27.29 35.31
C GLY A 13 43.50 -25.87 34.77
N THR A 14 44.07 -24.98 35.60
CA THR A 14 44.78 -23.76 35.17
C THR A 14 46.15 -24.13 34.60
N PRO A 15 46.74 -23.28 33.72
CA PRO A 15 47.81 -22.44 34.24
C PRO A 15 47.77 -20.98 33.74
N SER A 16 48.50 -20.19 34.51
CA SER A 16 48.74 -18.75 34.47
C SER A 16 49.69 -18.33 33.34
N SER A 17 49.50 -17.12 32.77
CA SER A 17 50.62 -16.21 32.46
C SER A 17 50.14 -14.76 32.33
N VAL A 18 50.79 -13.89 33.07
CA VAL A 18 50.56 -12.45 33.26
C VAL A 18 51.53 -11.64 32.40
N LEU A 19 51.00 -10.57 31.77
CA LEU A 19 51.54 -9.24 31.37
C LEU A 19 53.04 -9.13 30.96
N THR A 20 53.43 -8.42 29.90
CA THR A 20 53.53 -6.93 29.83
C THR A 20 54.03 -6.44 28.45
N PRO A 21 53.95 -5.12 28.14
CA PRO A 21 54.09 -4.53 26.80
C PRO A 21 55.54 -4.16 26.42
N ARG A 22 55.81 -4.01 25.12
CA ARG A 22 57.07 -3.44 24.61
C ARG A 22 56.86 -2.03 24.05
N TYR A 23 57.58 -1.09 24.65
CA TYR A 23 57.83 0.28 24.20
C TYR A 23 59.35 0.48 24.17
N VAL A 24 59.91 0.95 23.04
CA VAL A 24 61.23 1.63 22.91
C VAL A 24 61.14 2.46 21.60
N SER A 25 60.92 3.79 21.58
CA SER A 25 61.84 4.95 21.75
C SER A 25 63.13 4.88 20.90
N ARG A 26 63.78 5.90 20.35
CA ARG A 26 63.64 7.35 20.07
C ARG A 26 64.97 7.73 19.35
N THR A 27 64.98 8.80 18.54
CA THR A 27 66.08 9.82 18.30
C THR A 27 65.83 10.51 16.95
N SER A 28 66.05 11.80 16.67
CA SER A 28 66.28 13.06 17.41
C SER A 28 66.38 14.20 16.36
N ASN A 29 65.86 15.39 16.69
CA ASN A 29 65.90 16.74 16.06
C ASN A 29 67.26 17.22 15.45
N PRO A 30 67.43 18.41 14.77
CA PRO A 30 66.63 19.67 14.81
C PRO A 30 66.48 20.58 13.53
N LYS A 31 65.57 21.57 13.62
CA LYS A 31 65.58 22.98 13.12
C LYS A 31 65.83 23.34 11.62
N SER A 32 64.85 23.99 10.99
CA SER A 32 64.85 25.45 10.67
C SER A 32 63.80 25.82 9.62
N SER A 33 63.32 27.06 9.71
CA SER A 33 62.22 27.67 8.99
C SER A 33 62.67 28.60 7.83
N VAL A 34 61.69 28.93 6.96
CA VAL A 34 61.58 30.11 6.07
C VAL A 34 61.93 29.93 4.57
N ALA A 35 60.85 29.80 3.79
CA ALA A 35 60.45 30.49 2.54
C ALA A 35 61.29 30.45 1.23
N THR A 36 60.55 30.06 0.17
CA THR A 36 60.28 30.74 -1.12
C THR A 36 60.70 29.99 -2.39
N SER A 37 59.70 29.68 -3.24
CA SER A 37 59.69 29.53 -4.73
C SER A 37 60.86 28.81 -5.40
N THR A 38 60.71 27.82 -6.29
CA THR A 38 59.82 27.72 -7.46
C THR A 38 60.05 26.34 -8.12
N THR A 39 58.98 25.71 -8.67
CA THR A 39 58.96 24.75 -9.81
C THR A 39 59.86 23.48 -9.73
N THR A 40 59.44 22.22 -9.94
CA THR A 40 58.47 21.63 -10.87
C THR A 40 58.36 20.11 -10.57
N THR A 41 57.29 19.48 -11.05
CA THR A 41 57.09 18.04 -11.38
C THR A 41 56.60 17.03 -10.32
N ASN A 42 55.35 16.61 -10.58
CA ASN A 42 54.84 15.23 -10.65
C ASN A 42 54.67 14.41 -9.37
N ASN A 43 53.41 14.33 -8.89
CA ASN A 43 52.62 13.09 -8.90
C ASN A 43 51.23 13.36 -8.31
N VAL A 44 50.29 13.75 -9.18
CA VAL A 44 48.85 13.70 -8.88
C VAL A 44 48.36 12.36 -9.40
N TRP A 45 47.88 11.53 -8.48
CA TRP A 45 47.07 10.36 -8.77
C TRP A 45 45.95 10.77 -9.74
N GLN A 46 46.01 10.23 -10.96
CA GLN A 46 44.91 10.30 -11.91
C GLN A 46 43.70 9.62 -11.26
N GLN A 47 42.78 10.41 -10.73
CA GLN A 47 41.38 9.98 -10.71
C GLN A 47 40.94 9.91 -12.17
N GLU A 48 40.69 8.71 -12.66
CA GLU A 48 39.87 8.53 -13.84
C GLU A 48 38.60 9.36 -13.67
N PRO A 49 38.19 10.17 -14.66
CA PRO A 49 36.91 10.84 -14.59
C PRO A 49 35.83 9.76 -14.54
N GLN A 50 35.24 9.57 -13.36
CA GLN A 50 34.04 8.77 -13.20
C GLN A 50 33.01 9.35 -14.17
N THR A 51 32.74 8.62 -15.24
CA THR A 51 31.61 8.90 -16.12
C THR A 51 30.38 8.90 -15.22
N PRO A 52 29.56 9.97 -15.19
CA PRO A 52 28.34 9.94 -14.41
C PRO A 52 27.49 8.81 -14.97
N LYS A 53 27.42 7.69 -14.24
CA LYS A 53 26.51 6.60 -14.54
C LYS A 53 25.13 7.24 -14.59
N GLN A 54 24.53 7.33 -15.77
CA GLN A 54 23.18 7.86 -15.92
C GLN A 54 22.26 6.99 -15.07
N GLU A 55 21.90 7.49 -13.89
CA GLU A 55 20.87 6.90 -13.06
C GLU A 55 19.63 6.71 -13.94
N LEU A 56 19.26 5.45 -14.16
CA LEU A 56 18.08 5.13 -14.96
C LEU A 56 16.87 5.64 -14.20
N SER A 57 16.24 6.69 -14.74
CA SER A 57 14.96 7.23 -14.27
C SER A 57 14.01 6.11 -13.81
N PRO A 58 13.39 6.19 -12.62
CA PRO A 58 12.41 5.22 -12.14
C PRO A 58 11.37 4.85 -13.19
N LEU A 59 10.90 5.85 -13.93
CA LEU A 59 9.87 5.75 -14.95
C LEU A 59 10.36 5.08 -16.26
N ALA A 60 11.65 4.80 -16.41
CA ALA A 60 12.20 4.14 -17.60
C ALA A 60 11.61 2.75 -17.86
N LYS A 61 11.12 2.07 -16.80
CA LYS A 61 10.46 0.77 -16.92
C LYS A 61 9.08 0.84 -17.59
N LEU A 62 8.44 2.01 -17.62
CA LEU A 62 7.09 2.16 -18.17
C LEU A 62 7.10 2.20 -19.71
N PRO A 63 6.10 1.60 -20.38
CA PRO A 63 5.90 1.77 -21.81
C PRO A 63 5.71 3.25 -22.19
N ILE A 64 6.16 3.65 -23.38
CA ILE A 64 6.01 5.04 -23.85
C ILE A 64 4.55 5.49 -23.93
N SER A 65 3.66 4.57 -24.31
CA SER A 65 2.21 4.80 -24.33
C SER A 65 1.65 5.12 -22.94
N SER A 66 2.19 4.50 -21.88
CA SER A 66 1.82 4.80 -20.50
C SER A 66 2.35 6.16 -20.06
N VAL A 67 3.61 6.50 -20.36
CA VAL A 67 4.18 7.81 -20.02
C VAL A 67 3.40 8.94 -20.69
N LEU A 68 3.09 8.83 -21.99
CA LEU A 68 2.31 9.83 -22.72
C LEU A 68 0.90 9.99 -22.17
N ARG A 69 0.20 8.89 -21.93
CA ARG A 69 -1.17 8.89 -21.38
C ARG A 69 -1.21 9.47 -19.97
N SER A 70 -0.28 9.07 -19.09
CA SER A 70 -0.13 9.65 -17.76
C SER A 70 0.17 11.15 -17.85
N LEU A 71 1.07 11.58 -18.72
CA LEU A 71 1.39 13.01 -18.89
C LEU A 71 0.15 13.83 -19.30
N VAL A 72 -0.66 13.34 -20.25
CA VAL A 72 -1.90 14.01 -20.68
C VAL A 72 -2.88 14.11 -19.51
N ILE A 73 -3.17 12.99 -18.84
CA ILE A 73 -4.13 12.95 -17.74
C ILE A 73 -3.67 13.84 -16.59
N LEU A 74 -2.40 13.73 -16.17
CA LEU A 74 -1.84 14.52 -15.09
C LEU A 74 -1.79 16.02 -15.42
N SER A 75 -1.55 16.40 -16.69
CA SER A 75 -1.57 17.81 -17.11
C SER A 75 -2.96 18.43 -16.99
N VAL A 76 -4.00 17.63 -17.26
CA VAL A 76 -5.39 18.04 -17.10
C VAL A 76 -5.74 18.12 -15.61
N SER A 77 -5.38 17.10 -14.83
CA SER A 77 -5.69 16.99 -13.41
C SER A 77 -4.90 17.95 -12.50
N SER A 78 -3.70 18.38 -12.90
CA SER A 78 -2.89 19.36 -12.16
C SER A 78 -3.29 20.81 -12.45
N SER A 79 -4.11 21.05 -13.47
CA SER A 79 -4.57 22.37 -13.86
C SER A 79 -5.81 22.80 -13.09
N SER A 80 -5.70 23.89 -12.32
CA SER A 80 -6.83 24.50 -11.60
C SER A 80 -7.96 24.96 -12.53
N LEU A 81 -7.64 25.31 -13.79
CA LEU A 81 -8.60 25.71 -14.81
C LEU A 81 -9.34 24.53 -15.42
N LEU A 82 -8.66 23.39 -15.63
CA LEU A 82 -9.24 22.23 -16.31
C LEU A 82 -9.87 21.21 -15.36
N LEU A 83 -9.48 21.20 -14.10
CA LEU A 83 -9.97 20.21 -13.13
C LEU A 83 -11.49 20.28 -12.94
N LYS A 84 -12.06 21.48 -12.75
CA LYS A 84 -13.51 21.65 -12.57
C LYS A 84 -14.30 21.18 -13.80
N PRO A 85 -13.97 21.60 -15.03
CA PRO A 85 -14.55 21.03 -16.24
C PRO A 85 -14.43 19.50 -16.31
N CYS A 86 -13.28 18.93 -15.94
CA CYS A 86 -13.07 17.49 -16.03
C CYS A 86 -13.92 16.70 -15.03
N ILE A 87 -14.06 17.18 -13.79
CA ILE A 87 -14.96 16.58 -12.81
C ILE A 87 -16.41 16.66 -13.31
N LYS A 88 -16.80 17.79 -13.92
CA LYS A 88 -18.13 17.94 -14.53
C LYS A 88 -18.35 16.96 -15.69
N THR A 89 -17.35 16.76 -16.55
CA THR A 89 -17.40 15.77 -17.63
C THR A 89 -17.51 14.34 -17.07
N LEU A 90 -16.70 13.98 -16.07
CA LEU A 90 -16.80 12.68 -15.39
C LEU A 90 -18.19 12.47 -14.80
N SER A 91 -18.78 13.50 -14.20
CA SER A 91 -20.14 13.45 -13.68
C SER A 91 -21.19 13.23 -14.77
N MET A 92 -21.05 13.87 -15.94
CA MET A 92 -21.93 13.62 -17.09
C MET A 92 -21.80 12.20 -17.65
N LEU A 93 -20.60 11.61 -17.61
CA LEU A 93 -20.37 10.23 -18.05
C LEU A 93 -20.88 9.20 -17.05
N ALA A 94 -20.79 9.50 -15.75
CA ALA A 94 -21.30 8.65 -14.68
C ALA A 94 -22.84 8.66 -14.61
N HIS A 95 -23.46 9.83 -14.81
CA HIS A 95 -24.92 10.02 -14.77
C HIS A 95 -25.42 10.64 -16.09
N PRO A 96 -25.44 9.86 -17.19
CA PRO A 96 -25.77 10.38 -18.50
C PRO A 96 -27.25 10.76 -18.59
N LYS A 97 -27.53 12.01 -19.01
CA LYS A 97 -28.90 12.50 -19.25
C LYS A 97 -29.43 12.12 -20.63
N THR A 98 -28.56 11.77 -21.57
CA THR A 98 -28.90 11.45 -22.96
C THR A 98 -28.13 10.22 -23.43
N ALA A 99 -28.68 9.50 -24.41
CA ALA A 99 -28.04 8.30 -24.97
C ALA A 99 -26.69 8.60 -25.65
N VAL A 100 -26.48 9.83 -26.13
CA VAL A 100 -25.22 10.26 -26.77
C VAL A 100 -24.07 10.34 -25.76
N LEU A 101 -24.37 10.73 -24.51
CA LEU A 101 -23.38 10.82 -23.43
C LEU A 101 -23.27 9.53 -22.60
N ASP A 102 -24.13 8.56 -22.86
CA ASP A 102 -24.12 7.27 -22.18
C ASP A 102 -23.06 6.36 -22.79
N VAL A 103 -21.97 6.15 -22.06
CA VAL A 103 -20.86 5.26 -22.46
C VAL A 103 -21.28 3.82 -22.68
N ALA A 104 -22.44 3.39 -22.15
CA ALA A 104 -22.96 2.05 -22.42
C ALA A 104 -23.75 1.98 -23.74
N LYS A 105 -24.25 3.11 -24.25
CA LYS A 105 -25.10 3.18 -25.45
C LYS A 105 -24.41 3.79 -26.67
N ASN A 106 -23.33 4.55 -26.49
CA ASN A 106 -22.57 5.17 -27.57
C ASN A 106 -21.21 4.46 -27.77
N PRO A 107 -21.05 3.62 -28.81
CA PRO A 107 -19.82 2.86 -29.04
C PRO A 107 -18.59 3.73 -29.31
N LEU A 108 -18.74 4.88 -29.97
CA LEU A 108 -17.62 5.79 -30.26
C LEU A 108 -17.11 6.46 -28.98
N LEU A 109 -18.05 6.94 -28.14
CA LEU A 109 -17.70 7.49 -26.84
C LEU A 109 -17.10 6.41 -25.93
N ASN A 110 -17.68 5.21 -25.93
CA ASN A 110 -17.15 4.07 -25.19
C ASN A 110 -15.70 3.79 -25.59
N MET A 111 -15.41 3.69 -26.88
CA MET A 111 -14.07 3.42 -27.40
C MET A 111 -13.06 4.50 -26.99
N LEU A 112 -13.46 5.78 -27.08
CA LEU A 112 -12.64 6.91 -26.63
C LEU A 112 -12.34 6.83 -25.12
N VAL A 113 -13.37 6.64 -24.28
CA VAL A 113 -13.22 6.57 -22.82
C VAL A 113 -12.42 5.33 -22.41
N LYS A 114 -12.69 4.18 -23.05
CA LYS A 114 -12.02 2.89 -22.81
C LYS A 114 -10.52 3.00 -23.05
N HIS A 115 -10.10 3.61 -24.15
CA HIS A 115 -8.68 3.73 -24.51
C HIS A 115 -7.94 4.92 -23.85
N THR A 116 -8.63 5.77 -23.10
CA THR A 116 -8.03 6.93 -22.42
C THR A 116 -8.05 6.75 -20.90
N ILE A 117 -9.05 7.35 -20.23
CA ILE A 117 -9.16 7.41 -18.77
C ILE A 117 -9.44 6.05 -18.16
N TYR A 118 -10.24 5.21 -18.80
CA TYR A 118 -10.54 3.88 -18.28
C TYR A 118 -9.28 3.04 -18.17
N LYS A 119 -8.51 2.92 -19.26
CA LYS A 119 -7.24 2.17 -19.31
C LYS A 119 -6.20 2.70 -18.30
N GLN A 120 -6.29 3.97 -17.90
CA GLN A 120 -5.38 4.57 -16.91
C GLN A 120 -5.56 3.99 -15.52
N PHE A 121 -6.81 3.79 -15.10
CA PHE A 121 -7.14 3.51 -13.71
C PHE A 121 -7.75 2.11 -13.47
N ASN A 122 -8.18 1.42 -14.53
CA ASN A 122 -8.92 0.16 -14.41
C ASN A 122 -8.19 -1.01 -15.10
N ALA A 123 -8.42 -2.22 -14.58
CA ALA A 123 -7.81 -3.46 -15.06
C ALA A 123 -8.49 -4.05 -16.30
N GLY A 124 -9.78 -3.79 -16.51
CA GLY A 124 -10.55 -4.40 -17.60
C GLY A 124 -12.00 -4.69 -17.22
N GLU A 125 -12.79 -5.03 -18.22
CA GLU A 125 -14.24 -5.24 -18.07
C GLU A 125 -14.59 -6.71 -17.79
N ASN A 126 -13.67 -7.62 -18.07
CA ASN A 126 -13.88 -9.06 -17.97
C ASN A 126 -12.60 -9.80 -17.54
N LYS A 127 -12.75 -11.08 -17.22
CA LYS A 127 -11.67 -11.95 -16.73
C LYS A 127 -10.40 -11.92 -17.58
N LEU A 128 -10.53 -11.99 -18.90
CA LEU A 128 -9.37 -12.01 -19.79
C LEU A 128 -8.61 -10.68 -19.78
N GLU A 129 -9.32 -9.55 -19.83
CA GLU A 129 -8.71 -8.23 -19.77
C GLU A 129 -8.04 -7.99 -18.40
N VAL A 130 -8.71 -8.37 -17.31
CA VAL A 130 -8.20 -8.22 -15.95
C VAL A 130 -6.94 -9.06 -15.74
N GLN A 131 -6.95 -10.33 -16.12
CA GLN A 131 -5.79 -11.22 -15.98
C GLN A 131 -4.60 -10.73 -16.80
N ARG A 132 -4.82 -10.23 -18.03
CA ARG A 132 -3.77 -9.60 -18.83
C ARG A 132 -3.18 -8.37 -18.13
N SER A 133 -4.01 -7.55 -17.50
CA SER A 133 -3.54 -6.38 -16.74
C SER A 133 -2.74 -6.78 -15.50
N ILE A 134 -3.13 -7.84 -14.79
CA ILE A 134 -2.35 -8.41 -13.68
C ILE A 134 -0.97 -8.88 -14.17
N GLU A 135 -0.92 -9.59 -15.29
CA GLU A 135 0.33 -10.03 -15.91
C GLU A 135 1.22 -8.85 -16.34
N ASP A 136 0.64 -7.82 -16.96
CA ASP A 136 1.34 -6.59 -17.34
C ASP A 136 1.99 -5.91 -16.13
N ILE A 137 1.26 -5.81 -15.02
CA ILE A 137 1.77 -5.24 -13.76
C ILE A 137 2.89 -6.13 -13.20
N LYS A 138 2.71 -7.44 -13.11
CA LYS A 138 3.74 -8.36 -12.59
C LYS A 138 5.01 -8.33 -13.46
N ARG A 139 4.89 -8.20 -14.79
CA ARG A 139 6.02 -8.04 -15.72
C ARG A 139 6.86 -6.79 -15.46
N LEU A 140 6.28 -5.73 -14.89
CA LEU A 140 7.02 -4.52 -14.50
C LEU A 140 7.84 -4.73 -13.21
N GLY A 141 7.64 -5.85 -12.50
CA GLY A 141 8.35 -6.20 -11.26
C GLY A 141 7.51 -6.07 -9.99
N TYR A 142 6.23 -5.68 -10.10
CA TYR A 142 5.32 -5.68 -8.95
C TYR A 142 5.04 -7.11 -8.49
N ARG A 143 4.88 -7.30 -7.17
CA ARG A 143 4.59 -8.60 -6.58
C ARG A 143 3.19 -9.10 -6.95
N GLY A 144 2.24 -8.18 -7.04
CA GLY A 144 0.87 -8.49 -7.43
C GLY A 144 -0.05 -7.28 -7.41
N VAL A 145 -1.35 -7.55 -7.28
CA VAL A 145 -2.39 -6.52 -7.30
C VAL A 145 -3.30 -6.55 -6.08
N LEU A 146 -3.95 -5.42 -5.81
CA LEU A 146 -5.18 -5.31 -5.01
C LEU A 146 -6.31 -5.09 -6.00
N LEU A 147 -7.18 -6.07 -6.22
CA LEU A 147 -8.25 -6.01 -7.20
C LEU A 147 -9.58 -5.69 -6.53
N GLY A 148 -10.21 -4.58 -6.91
CA GLY A 148 -11.53 -4.16 -6.44
C GLY A 148 -12.58 -4.21 -7.55
N TYR A 149 -13.80 -4.59 -7.22
CA TYR A 149 -14.94 -4.54 -8.15
C TYR A 149 -15.58 -3.15 -8.12
N ALA A 150 -15.79 -2.52 -9.28
CA ALA A 150 -16.29 -1.16 -9.40
C ALA A 150 -17.79 -1.02 -9.08
N LYS A 151 -18.55 -2.11 -9.26
CA LYS A 151 -20.01 -2.07 -9.09
C LYS A 151 -20.33 -2.04 -7.61
N GLU A 152 -20.97 -0.95 -7.20
CA GLU A 152 -21.42 -0.70 -5.83
C GLU A 152 -22.92 -0.40 -5.90
N VAL A 153 -23.69 -0.91 -4.92
CA VAL A 153 -25.05 -0.42 -4.69
C VAL A 153 -24.92 0.97 -4.07
N LEU A 154 -25.27 2.01 -4.84
CA LEU A 154 -25.17 3.38 -4.36
C LEU A 154 -26.37 3.72 -3.47
N VAL A 155 -26.09 3.85 -2.18
CA VAL A 155 -27.03 4.30 -1.17
C VAL A 155 -27.52 5.70 -1.53
N GLY A 156 -28.83 5.86 -1.72
CA GLY A 156 -29.47 7.10 -2.18
C GLY A 156 -29.89 7.10 -3.65
N GLU A 157 -29.39 6.15 -4.46
CA GLU A 157 -29.91 5.84 -5.80
C GLU A 157 -30.75 4.55 -5.81
N SER A 158 -30.58 3.68 -4.81
CA SER A 158 -31.45 2.52 -4.58
C SER A 158 -32.75 2.98 -3.92
N ASN A 159 -33.90 2.73 -4.58
CA ASN A 159 -35.25 2.98 -4.05
C ASN A 159 -35.78 1.80 -3.23
N VAL A 160 -34.90 0.88 -2.81
CA VAL A 160 -35.26 -0.33 -2.09
C VAL A 160 -35.51 0.00 -0.62
N ASP A 161 -36.63 -0.48 -0.06
CA ASP A 161 -36.86 -0.45 1.38
C ASP A 161 -35.88 -1.41 2.07
N PRO A 162 -35.09 -0.99 3.07
CA PRO A 162 -34.21 -1.88 3.84
C PRO A 162 -34.91 -3.08 4.47
N LYS A 163 -36.25 -3.02 4.63
CA LYS A 163 -37.09 -4.11 5.15
C LYS A 163 -37.56 -5.10 4.08
N ASP A 164 -37.36 -4.81 2.80
CA ASP A 164 -37.66 -5.75 1.71
C ASP A 164 -36.59 -6.86 1.68
N GLU A 165 -36.93 -8.01 2.26
CA GLU A 165 -36.03 -9.16 2.32
C GLU A 165 -35.64 -9.70 0.95
N GLN A 166 -36.52 -9.61 -0.05
CA GLN A 166 -36.23 -10.14 -1.38
C GLN A 166 -35.20 -9.26 -2.08
N ALA A 167 -35.45 -7.95 -2.10
CA ALA A 167 -34.52 -7.00 -2.71
C ALA A 167 -33.16 -6.99 -1.99
N ALA A 168 -33.15 -7.08 -0.65
CA ALA A 168 -31.91 -7.22 0.11
C ALA A 168 -31.13 -8.48 -0.27
N ARG A 169 -31.81 -9.63 -0.45
CA ARG A 169 -31.15 -10.87 -0.90
C ARG A 169 -30.56 -10.73 -2.30
N GLU A 170 -31.22 -10.03 -3.20
CA GLU A 170 -30.71 -9.77 -4.55
C GLU A 170 -29.46 -8.87 -4.54
N GLU A 171 -29.45 -7.81 -3.72
CA GLU A 171 -28.27 -6.94 -3.53
C GLU A 171 -27.09 -7.71 -2.92
N ILE A 172 -27.33 -8.52 -1.87
CA ILE A 172 -26.29 -9.35 -1.24
C ILE A 172 -25.79 -10.43 -2.21
N GLN A 173 -26.67 -11.05 -3.01
CA GLN A 173 -26.27 -12.04 -4.01
C GLN A 173 -25.42 -11.41 -5.13
N MET A 174 -25.78 -10.20 -5.58
CA MET A 174 -24.99 -9.46 -6.56
C MET A 174 -23.58 -9.14 -6.03
N TRP A 175 -23.48 -8.73 -4.76
CA TRP A 175 -22.21 -8.52 -4.08
C TRP A 175 -21.39 -9.82 -4.00
N LEU A 176 -22.04 -10.93 -3.63
CA LEU A 176 -21.40 -12.24 -3.52
C LEU A 176 -20.84 -12.68 -4.87
N ASP A 177 -21.64 -12.62 -5.93
CA ASP A 177 -21.25 -13.06 -7.28
C ASP A 177 -20.08 -12.23 -7.82
N GLY A 178 -20.15 -10.91 -7.69
CA GLY A 178 -19.07 -10.01 -8.09
C GLY A 178 -17.78 -10.24 -7.30
N THR A 179 -17.90 -10.54 -6.01
CA THR A 179 -16.74 -10.81 -5.14
C THR A 179 -16.11 -12.16 -5.46
N LEU A 180 -16.90 -13.22 -5.61
CA LEU A 180 -16.41 -14.55 -6.02
C LEU A 180 -15.74 -14.49 -7.40
N GLN A 181 -16.32 -13.76 -8.35
CA GLN A 181 -15.71 -13.52 -9.65
C GLN A 181 -14.36 -12.78 -9.51
N THR A 182 -14.27 -11.80 -8.60
CA THR A 182 -13.02 -11.08 -8.34
C THR A 182 -11.93 -12.01 -7.78
N VAL A 183 -12.28 -12.88 -6.83
CA VAL A 183 -11.37 -13.91 -6.30
C VAL A 183 -10.96 -14.91 -7.38
N ASP A 184 -11.86 -15.25 -8.31
CA ASP A 184 -11.56 -16.13 -9.44
C ASP A 184 -10.58 -15.50 -10.47
N MET A 185 -10.62 -14.19 -10.64
CA MET A 185 -9.69 -13.46 -11.50
C MET A 185 -8.32 -13.23 -10.86
N ALA A 186 -8.27 -13.13 -9.53
CA ALA A 186 -7.04 -12.96 -8.77
C ALA A 186 -6.12 -14.19 -8.85
N GLN A 187 -4.81 -13.95 -8.84
CA GLN A 187 -3.80 -15.01 -8.76
C GLN A 187 -3.35 -15.21 -7.31
N GLU A 188 -2.65 -16.31 -7.05
CA GLU A 188 -2.09 -16.59 -5.73
C GLU A 188 -1.27 -15.41 -5.19
N GLY A 189 -1.53 -15.04 -3.94
CA GLY A 189 -0.89 -13.91 -3.27
C GLY A 189 -1.42 -12.53 -3.68
N ASP A 190 -2.28 -12.40 -4.69
CA ASP A 190 -2.99 -11.14 -4.93
C ASP A 190 -3.99 -10.86 -3.79
N PHE A 191 -4.45 -9.62 -3.73
CA PHE A 191 -5.48 -9.20 -2.80
C PHE A 191 -6.79 -8.89 -3.54
N VAL A 192 -7.92 -9.13 -2.87
CA VAL A 192 -9.26 -8.72 -3.31
C VAL A 192 -9.84 -7.75 -2.29
N ALA A 193 -10.29 -6.59 -2.78
CA ALA A 193 -10.93 -5.58 -1.97
C ALA A 193 -12.43 -5.86 -1.82
N LEU A 194 -12.91 -5.81 -0.58
CA LEU A 194 -14.29 -5.99 -0.17
C LEU A 194 -14.85 -4.66 0.32
N LYS A 195 -16.10 -4.38 -0.02
CA LYS A 195 -16.89 -3.29 0.55
C LYS A 195 -18.18 -3.84 1.09
N PHE A 196 -18.38 -3.75 2.40
CA PHE A 196 -19.56 -4.37 3.01
C PHE A 196 -20.84 -3.56 2.76
N THR A 197 -20.76 -2.24 2.63
CA THR A 197 -21.92 -1.43 2.20
C THR A 197 -22.38 -1.80 0.78
N GLY A 198 -21.47 -2.35 -0.04
CA GLY A 198 -21.78 -2.84 -1.38
C GLY A 198 -22.77 -4.01 -1.40
N MET A 199 -23.05 -4.63 -0.25
CA MET A 199 -24.13 -5.63 -0.09
C MET A 199 -25.53 -5.02 -0.09
N GLY A 200 -25.66 -3.69 -0.10
CA GLY A 200 -26.93 -3.01 -0.28
C GLY A 200 -27.46 -2.28 0.96
N VAL A 201 -28.67 -1.74 0.85
CA VAL A 201 -29.26 -0.82 1.83
C VAL A 201 -29.49 -1.47 3.19
N GLN A 202 -29.78 -2.77 3.22
CA GLN A 202 -29.91 -3.52 4.47
C GLN A 202 -28.57 -3.66 5.18
N ALA A 203 -27.48 -3.96 4.45
CA ALA A 203 -26.16 -4.08 5.06
C ALA A 203 -25.73 -2.74 5.67
N LEU A 204 -26.02 -1.63 4.99
CA LEU A 204 -25.78 -0.30 5.53
C LEU A 204 -26.48 -0.08 6.89
N ASP A 205 -27.78 -0.36 6.97
CA ASP A 205 -28.56 -0.18 8.21
C ASP A 205 -27.99 -1.04 9.37
N VAL A 206 -27.64 -2.30 9.07
CA VAL A 206 -27.05 -3.20 10.07
C VAL A 206 -25.67 -2.69 10.53
N LEU A 207 -24.82 -2.22 9.61
CA LEU A 207 -23.50 -1.66 9.93
C LEU A 207 -23.60 -0.38 10.76
N GLN A 208 -24.53 0.53 10.43
CA GLN A 208 -24.76 1.77 11.18
C GLN A 208 -25.18 1.49 12.62
N ARG A 209 -25.96 0.43 12.83
CA ARG A 209 -26.40 -0.02 14.16
C ARG A 209 -25.36 -0.87 14.90
N GLN A 210 -24.20 -1.14 14.28
CA GLN A 210 -23.18 -2.06 14.81
C GLN A 210 -23.78 -3.42 15.18
N ALA A 211 -24.73 -3.89 14.38
CA ALA A 211 -25.36 -5.17 14.59
C ALA A 211 -24.57 -6.28 13.87
N ALA A 212 -24.71 -7.52 14.34
CA ALA A 212 -24.14 -8.67 13.67
C ALA A 212 -24.72 -8.83 12.25
N PRO A 213 -23.93 -9.37 11.29
CA PRO A 213 -24.44 -9.63 9.94
C PRO A 213 -25.63 -10.58 10.00
N THR A 214 -26.60 -10.39 9.10
CA THR A 214 -27.72 -11.34 8.97
C THR A 214 -27.18 -12.71 8.54
N GLU A 215 -27.96 -13.76 8.75
CA GLU A 215 -27.55 -15.13 8.41
C GLU A 215 -27.17 -15.29 6.92
N PHE A 216 -27.83 -14.55 6.02
CA PHE A 216 -27.50 -14.56 4.60
C PHE A 216 -26.18 -13.82 4.30
N MET A 217 -25.96 -12.65 4.92
CA MET A 217 -24.69 -11.92 4.81
C MET A 217 -23.52 -12.75 5.38
N ASP A 218 -23.72 -13.38 6.53
CA ASP A 218 -22.70 -14.22 7.19
C ASP A 218 -22.25 -15.37 6.29
N ARG A 219 -23.21 -16.11 5.71
CA ARG A 219 -22.92 -17.17 4.74
C ARG A 219 -22.25 -16.65 3.47
N ALA A 220 -22.65 -15.48 2.97
CA ALA A 220 -22.03 -14.88 1.79
C ALA A 220 -20.55 -14.54 2.05
N ILE A 221 -20.25 -13.91 3.19
CA ILE A 221 -18.88 -13.56 3.56
C ILE A 221 -18.04 -14.83 3.79
N GLN A 222 -18.58 -15.84 4.49
CA GLN A 222 -17.88 -17.12 4.70
C GLN A 222 -17.52 -17.81 3.38
N LYS A 223 -18.44 -17.86 2.40
CA LYS A 223 -18.14 -18.41 1.06
C LYS A 223 -16.97 -17.71 0.37
N VAL A 224 -16.90 -16.38 0.49
CA VAL A 224 -15.78 -15.59 -0.06
C VAL A 224 -14.48 -15.92 0.69
N CYS A 225 -14.53 -15.99 2.02
CA CYS A 225 -13.40 -16.36 2.87
C CYS A 225 -12.83 -17.74 2.50
N ASP A 226 -13.70 -18.75 2.42
CA ASP A 226 -13.30 -20.12 2.11
C ASP A 226 -12.66 -20.24 0.72
N LEU A 227 -13.25 -19.57 -0.28
CA LEU A 227 -12.68 -19.53 -1.62
C LEU A 227 -11.30 -18.84 -1.62
N ALA A 228 -11.17 -17.70 -0.92
CA ALA A 228 -9.91 -16.97 -0.84
C ALA A 228 -8.81 -17.80 -0.16
N ILE A 229 -9.11 -18.49 0.94
CA ILE A 229 -8.20 -19.41 1.62
C ILE A 229 -7.77 -20.53 0.66
N SER A 230 -8.72 -21.20 0.00
CA SER A 230 -8.43 -22.32 -0.90
C SER A 230 -7.55 -21.94 -2.09
N ARG A 231 -7.63 -20.68 -2.54
CA ARG A 231 -6.85 -20.13 -3.66
C ARG A 231 -5.60 -19.37 -3.22
N ASN A 232 -5.33 -19.30 -1.92
CA ASN A 232 -4.28 -18.48 -1.33
C ASN A 232 -4.32 -17.01 -1.83
N VAL A 233 -5.53 -16.48 -2.00
CA VAL A 233 -5.82 -15.08 -2.29
C VAL A 233 -6.11 -14.38 -0.96
N ARG A 234 -5.66 -13.13 -0.83
CA ARG A 234 -5.86 -12.35 0.39
C ARG A 234 -7.08 -11.44 0.25
N LEU A 235 -7.83 -11.25 1.32
CA LEU A 235 -9.00 -10.38 1.38
C LEU A 235 -8.66 -9.12 2.18
N LEU A 236 -9.10 -7.98 1.71
CA LEU A 236 -9.01 -6.72 2.46
C LEU A 236 -10.36 -6.04 2.45
N VAL A 237 -10.80 -5.56 3.60
CA VAL A 237 -12.03 -4.77 3.70
C VAL A 237 -11.64 -3.30 3.58
N ASP A 238 -12.20 -2.60 2.60
CA ASP A 238 -12.02 -1.16 2.46
C ASP A 238 -12.68 -0.44 3.63
N ALA A 239 -12.03 0.62 4.11
CA ALA A 239 -12.63 1.53 5.06
C ALA A 239 -13.52 2.53 4.32
N GLU A 240 -14.65 2.86 4.93
CA GLU A 240 -15.71 3.70 4.38
C GLU A 240 -15.90 4.93 5.29
N GLU A 241 -17.05 5.59 5.22
CA GLU A 241 -17.38 6.72 6.10
C GLU A 241 -17.49 6.28 7.57
N GLN A 242 -17.12 7.18 8.50
CA GLN A 242 -17.10 6.87 9.94
C GLN A 242 -18.47 6.48 10.51
N ALA A 243 -19.57 6.83 9.83
CA ALA A 243 -20.93 6.44 10.20
C ALA A 243 -21.17 4.91 10.18
N VAL A 244 -20.41 4.17 9.36
CA VAL A 244 -20.51 2.70 9.24
C VAL A 244 -19.23 1.98 9.67
N GLN A 245 -18.11 2.70 9.72
CA GLN A 245 -16.79 2.14 9.96
C GLN A 245 -16.69 1.27 11.23
N PRO A 246 -17.29 1.62 12.39
CA PRO A 246 -17.27 0.75 13.56
C PRO A 246 -17.94 -0.62 13.33
N GLY A 247 -19.08 -0.66 12.62
CA GLY A 247 -19.74 -1.93 12.26
C GLY A 247 -18.90 -2.75 11.28
N ILE A 248 -18.25 -2.08 10.32
CA ILE A 248 -17.33 -2.73 9.38
C ILE A 248 -16.14 -3.35 10.13
N GLU A 249 -15.60 -2.64 11.10
CA GLU A 249 -14.49 -3.09 11.95
C GLU A 249 -14.87 -4.33 12.77
N GLU A 250 -16.04 -4.34 13.41
CA GLU A 250 -16.53 -5.50 14.17
C GLU A 250 -16.70 -6.75 13.30
N TRP A 251 -17.33 -6.59 12.13
CA TRP A 251 -17.46 -7.68 11.16
C TRP A 251 -16.09 -8.17 10.70
N THR A 252 -15.21 -7.22 10.36
CA THR A 252 -13.86 -7.55 9.91
C THR A 252 -13.09 -8.30 10.98
N MET A 253 -13.19 -7.94 12.25
CA MET A 253 -12.52 -8.66 13.34
C MET A 253 -13.04 -10.10 13.46
N LYS A 254 -14.36 -10.32 13.34
CA LYS A 254 -14.96 -11.67 13.28
C LYS A 254 -14.35 -12.51 12.16
N TYR A 255 -14.27 -11.99 10.94
CA TYR A 255 -13.77 -12.75 9.79
C TYR A 255 -12.25 -12.84 9.72
N GLN A 256 -11.51 -11.87 10.29
CA GLN A 256 -10.07 -12.01 10.50
C GLN A 256 -9.74 -13.15 11.42
N LYS A 257 -10.47 -13.30 12.54
CA LYS A 257 -10.31 -14.47 13.41
C LYS A 257 -10.59 -15.75 12.64
N TYR A 258 -11.69 -15.81 11.90
CA TYR A 258 -12.08 -16.99 11.11
C TYR A 258 -10.98 -17.39 10.09
N CYS A 259 -10.49 -16.46 9.28
CA CYS A 259 -9.50 -16.74 8.24
C CYS A 259 -8.09 -16.92 8.80
N ASN A 260 -7.61 -15.97 9.61
CA ASN A 260 -6.19 -15.89 9.98
C ASN A 260 -5.81 -16.91 11.06
N SER A 261 -6.78 -17.47 11.79
CA SER A 261 -6.52 -18.62 12.68
C SER A 261 -6.16 -19.89 11.91
N GLN A 262 -6.53 -19.98 10.63
CA GLN A 262 -6.21 -21.12 9.76
C GLN A 262 -4.84 -20.97 9.08
N THR A 263 -4.20 -19.80 9.20
CA THR A 263 -2.89 -19.49 8.59
C THR A 263 -1.92 -18.88 9.61
N PRO A 264 -1.39 -19.64 10.58
CA PRO A 264 -0.51 -19.11 11.61
C PRO A 264 0.68 -18.33 11.05
N GLY A 265 0.87 -17.09 11.53
CA GLY A 265 1.98 -16.22 11.10
C GLY A 265 1.72 -15.45 9.80
N ARG A 266 0.58 -15.68 9.12
CA ARG A 266 0.21 -14.99 7.87
C ARG A 266 -1.25 -14.55 7.93
N ALA A 267 -1.50 -13.27 7.64
CA ALA A 267 -2.87 -12.80 7.46
C ALA A 267 -3.37 -13.14 6.04
N ILE A 268 -4.59 -13.70 5.96
CA ILE A 268 -5.36 -13.81 4.72
C ILE A 268 -6.37 -12.68 4.64
N PHE A 269 -6.99 -12.30 5.76
CA PHE A 269 -7.99 -11.26 5.84
C PHE A 269 -7.42 -10.03 6.56
N TYR A 270 -7.68 -8.84 6.01
CA TYR A 270 -7.11 -7.57 6.45
C TYR A 270 -8.20 -6.51 6.70
N ASN A 271 -8.03 -5.74 7.77
CA ASN A 271 -8.82 -4.55 8.04
C ASN A 271 -8.12 -3.28 7.53
N THR A 272 -8.87 -2.32 7.00
CA THR A 272 -8.33 -1.00 6.65
C THR A 272 -8.52 0.00 7.79
N TYR A 273 -7.44 0.65 8.21
CA TYR A 273 -7.42 1.71 9.22
C TYR A 273 -7.08 3.05 8.59
N GLN A 274 -7.82 4.10 8.94
CA GLN A 274 -7.68 5.44 8.34
C GLN A 274 -6.98 6.40 9.32
N ALA A 275 -5.71 6.71 9.08
CA ALA A 275 -4.87 7.51 9.98
C ALA A 275 -5.32 8.96 10.17
N TYR A 276 -6.19 9.49 9.31
CA TYR A 276 -6.80 10.82 9.45
C TYR A 276 -7.73 10.95 10.67
N LEU A 277 -8.24 9.83 11.21
CA LEU A 277 -9.07 9.81 12.42
C LEU A 277 -8.19 9.84 13.66
N CYS A 278 -8.57 10.67 14.63
CA CYS A 278 -7.91 10.74 15.93
C CYS A 278 -8.07 9.43 16.72
N SER A 279 -9.12 8.65 16.45
CA SER A 279 -9.41 7.38 17.12
C SER A 279 -8.58 6.19 16.62
N THR A 280 -8.03 6.26 15.41
CA THR A 280 -7.37 5.12 14.74
C THR A 280 -6.29 4.43 15.58
N PRO A 281 -5.35 5.15 16.23
CA PRO A 281 -4.35 4.49 17.06
C PRO A 281 -4.98 3.68 18.21
N THR A 282 -6.00 4.22 18.86
CA THR A 282 -6.72 3.54 19.95
C THR A 282 -7.48 2.32 19.46
N THR A 283 -8.18 2.41 18.33
CA THR A 283 -8.89 1.28 17.72
C THR A 283 -7.92 0.17 17.32
N LEU A 284 -6.83 0.52 16.63
CA LEU A 284 -5.81 -0.45 16.24
C LEU A 284 -5.16 -1.12 17.45
N ALA A 285 -4.86 -0.38 18.51
CA ALA A 285 -4.31 -0.94 19.75
C ALA A 285 -5.25 -1.99 20.39
N LYS A 286 -6.57 -1.73 20.39
CA LYS A 286 -7.58 -2.68 20.85
C LYS A 286 -7.60 -3.94 19.99
N HIS A 287 -7.62 -3.79 18.67
CA HIS A 287 -7.63 -4.94 17.75
C HIS A 287 -6.35 -5.78 17.82
N LEU A 288 -5.19 -5.14 18.04
CA LEU A 288 -3.95 -5.84 18.34
C LEU A 288 -4.11 -6.69 19.61
N GLU A 289 -4.57 -6.11 20.72
CA GLU A 289 -4.75 -6.88 21.95
C GLU A 289 -5.79 -8.02 21.80
N ILE A 290 -6.89 -7.82 21.06
CA ILE A 290 -7.84 -8.89 20.75
C ILE A 290 -7.15 -10.02 19.99
N SER A 291 -6.41 -9.71 18.91
CA SER A 291 -5.69 -10.73 18.14
C SER A 291 -4.64 -11.48 18.95
N ARG A 292 -4.03 -10.81 19.94
CA ARG A 292 -3.10 -11.42 20.89
C ARG A 292 -3.80 -12.45 21.77
N GLN A 293 -4.95 -12.07 22.34
CA GLN A 293 -5.71 -12.92 23.25
C GLN A 293 -6.31 -14.13 22.53
N GLU A 294 -6.73 -13.94 21.28
CA GLU A 294 -7.35 -14.98 20.47
C GLU A 294 -6.37 -15.79 19.62
N GLY A 295 -5.10 -15.36 19.54
CA GLY A 295 -4.01 -16.16 18.99
C GLY A 295 -3.89 -16.20 17.46
N TYR A 296 -4.24 -15.12 16.75
CA TYR A 296 -4.11 -15.03 15.29
C TYR A 296 -3.29 -13.81 14.84
N THR A 297 -2.76 -13.85 13.60
CA THR A 297 -2.04 -12.71 13.00
C THR A 297 -3.02 -11.64 12.53
N LEU A 298 -2.89 -10.41 13.05
CA LEU A 298 -3.73 -9.29 12.63
C LEU A 298 -3.33 -8.83 11.22
N GLY A 299 -4.30 -8.70 10.31
CA GLY A 299 -4.10 -8.07 9.00
C GLY A 299 -4.40 -6.57 9.07
N VAL A 300 -3.42 -5.72 8.77
CA VAL A 300 -3.58 -4.26 8.83
C VAL A 300 -3.30 -3.67 7.46
N LYS A 301 -4.25 -2.93 6.89
CA LYS A 301 -4.02 -2.00 5.79
C LYS A 301 -4.12 -0.59 6.33
N LEU A 302 -3.02 0.17 6.32
CA LEU A 302 -3.02 1.55 6.79
C LEU A 302 -3.11 2.51 5.60
N VAL A 303 -4.10 3.38 5.64
CA VAL A 303 -4.30 4.51 4.71
C VAL A 303 -4.34 5.81 5.49
N ARG A 304 -4.24 6.96 4.81
CA ARG A 304 -4.60 8.24 5.45
C ARG A 304 -6.12 8.34 5.62
N GLY A 305 -6.87 8.17 4.54
CA GLY A 305 -8.32 8.31 4.50
C GLY A 305 -8.75 8.94 3.19
N ALA A 306 -10.01 8.74 2.80
CA ALA A 306 -10.57 9.28 1.55
C ALA A 306 -11.75 10.25 1.79
N TYR A 307 -12.36 10.21 2.97
CA TYR A 307 -13.64 10.88 3.26
C TYR A 307 -13.47 12.20 4.04
N LEU A 308 -12.28 12.81 4.04
CA LEU A 308 -11.93 13.98 4.87
C LEU A 308 -12.94 15.15 4.76
N LYS A 309 -13.57 15.32 3.59
CA LYS A 309 -14.54 16.39 3.31
C LYS A 309 -15.94 16.13 3.84
N THR A 310 -16.32 14.85 3.99
CA THR A 310 -17.65 14.45 4.45
C THR A 310 -17.66 14.12 5.94
N GLU A 311 -16.50 13.81 6.52
CA GLU A 311 -16.40 13.50 7.94
C GLU A 311 -16.67 14.70 8.86
N PRO A 312 -17.32 14.49 10.02
CA PRO A 312 -17.37 15.47 11.09
C PRO A 312 -15.97 15.94 11.50
N ARG A 313 -15.75 17.25 11.44
CA ARG A 313 -14.41 17.84 11.60
C ARG A 313 -13.69 17.47 12.90
N HIS A 314 -14.43 17.23 13.98
CA HIS A 314 -13.88 16.90 15.30
C HIS A 314 -13.33 15.46 15.41
N LEU A 315 -13.61 14.60 14.43
CA LEU A 315 -13.14 13.21 14.41
C LEU A 315 -11.75 13.07 13.77
N ILE A 316 -11.35 14.08 12.98
CA ILE A 316 -10.14 14.06 12.16
C ILE A 316 -9.10 15.05 12.68
N TRP A 317 -7.81 14.73 12.48
CA TRP A 317 -6.70 15.59 12.92
C TRP A 317 -6.82 17.02 12.38
N SER A 318 -6.37 18.01 13.16
CA SER A 318 -6.53 19.42 12.83
C SER A 318 -5.70 19.83 11.60
N THR A 319 -4.59 19.13 11.34
CA THR A 319 -3.74 19.41 10.18
C THR A 319 -3.37 18.14 9.40
N LYS A 320 -2.92 18.34 8.17
CA LYS A 320 -2.38 17.26 7.35
C LYS A 320 -1.10 16.70 7.97
N GLU A 321 -0.29 17.56 8.57
CA GLU A 321 0.97 17.22 9.22
C GLU A 321 0.73 16.27 10.41
N GLU A 322 -0.31 16.49 11.20
CA GLU A 322 -0.73 15.56 12.27
C GLU A 322 -1.20 14.22 11.71
N THR A 323 -1.95 14.21 10.60
CA THR A 323 -2.32 12.95 9.92
C THR A 323 -1.08 12.20 9.42
N ASP A 324 -0.07 12.92 8.89
CA ASP A 324 1.19 12.34 8.45
C ASP A 324 2.00 11.77 9.63
N GLN A 325 2.05 12.48 10.76
CA GLN A 325 2.69 12.00 11.99
C GLN A 325 1.98 10.75 12.54
N CYS A 326 0.65 10.74 12.54
CA CYS A 326 -0.14 9.57 12.92
C CYS A 326 0.18 8.38 12.01
N TYR A 327 0.12 8.58 10.70
CA TYR A 327 0.41 7.53 9.72
C TYR A 327 1.81 6.97 9.90
N ASP A 328 2.85 7.81 9.88
CA ASP A 328 4.24 7.39 9.96
C ASP A 328 4.56 6.73 11.31
N GLY A 329 4.03 7.27 12.42
CA GLY A 329 4.20 6.71 13.76
C GLY A 329 3.53 5.35 13.94
N VAL A 330 2.35 5.14 13.35
CA VAL A 330 1.70 3.81 13.36
C VAL A 330 2.49 2.82 12.49
N VAL A 331 2.98 3.23 11.32
CA VAL A 331 3.84 2.35 10.48
C VAL A 331 5.09 1.91 11.23
N GLU A 332 5.79 2.84 11.88
CA GLU A 332 6.98 2.52 12.68
C GLU A 332 6.66 1.48 13.76
N ALA A 333 5.58 1.69 14.53
CA ALA A 333 5.18 0.78 15.59
C ALA A 333 4.90 -0.64 15.06
N LEU A 334 4.18 -0.74 13.94
CA LEU A 334 3.85 -2.01 13.31
C LEU A 334 5.08 -2.74 12.76
N LEU A 335 6.00 -2.02 12.11
CA LEU A 335 7.21 -2.63 11.53
C LEU A 335 8.23 -3.07 12.58
N THR A 336 8.35 -2.31 13.67
CA THR A 336 9.23 -2.63 14.80
C THR A 336 8.58 -3.61 15.79
N ARG A 337 7.28 -3.87 15.64
CA ARG A 337 6.42 -4.60 16.59
C ARG A 337 6.56 -4.08 18.01
N LYS A 338 6.66 -2.76 18.18
CA LYS A 338 6.72 -2.08 19.48
C LYS A 338 5.74 -0.92 19.53
N TYR A 339 5.08 -0.75 20.67
CA TYR A 339 4.31 0.45 20.95
C TYR A 339 5.23 1.67 21.02
N ASN A 340 4.72 2.84 20.63
CA ASN A 340 5.44 4.11 20.66
C ASN A 340 4.51 5.24 21.16
N SER A 341 4.91 6.51 20.96
CA SER A 341 4.10 7.65 21.40
C SER A 341 2.77 7.77 20.66
N MET A 342 2.69 7.27 19.42
CA MET A 342 1.50 7.34 18.56
C MET A 342 0.57 6.14 18.78
N LEU A 343 1.11 4.92 18.69
CA LEU A 343 0.37 3.69 18.97
C LEU A 343 0.71 3.23 20.39
N LYS A 344 -0.19 3.48 21.34
CA LYS A 344 -0.06 3.08 22.75
C LYS A 344 -0.80 1.78 23.02
N SER A 345 -0.37 1.01 24.01
CA SER A 345 -1.03 -0.24 24.37
C SER A 345 -2.45 -0.02 24.90
N ALA A 346 -3.34 -0.94 24.55
CA ALA A 346 -4.68 -1.04 25.11
C ALA A 346 -4.73 -1.95 26.36
N SER A 347 -3.59 -2.48 26.81
CA SER A 347 -3.47 -3.44 27.91
C SER A 347 -2.41 -3.02 28.92
N GLU A 348 -2.73 -3.13 30.22
CA GLU A 348 -1.76 -2.89 31.29
C GLU A 348 -0.64 -3.94 31.31
N LYS A 349 -0.92 -5.15 30.81
CA LYS A 349 0.02 -6.28 30.80
C LYS A 349 1.02 -6.23 29.65
N HIS A 350 0.59 -5.76 28.48
CA HIS A 350 1.39 -5.81 27.25
C HIS A 350 1.77 -4.39 26.80
N GLN A 351 2.66 -3.72 27.53
CA GLN A 351 2.95 -2.30 27.30
C GLN A 351 4.00 -2.04 26.21
N THR A 352 4.81 -3.03 25.86
CA THR A 352 5.98 -2.84 24.99
C THR A 352 5.79 -3.42 23.60
N ASP A 353 5.50 -4.72 23.51
CA ASP A 353 5.54 -5.43 22.22
C ASP A 353 4.15 -5.59 21.58
N LEU A 354 4.13 -5.60 20.25
CA LEU A 354 2.94 -5.91 19.46
C LEU A 354 2.83 -7.43 19.18
N PRO A 355 1.61 -7.97 19.05
CA PRO A 355 1.40 -9.36 18.62
C PRO A 355 1.79 -9.56 17.15
N SER A 356 1.56 -10.76 16.61
CA SER A 356 1.81 -11.04 15.21
C SER A 356 0.92 -10.16 14.33
N VAL A 357 1.53 -9.47 13.37
CA VAL A 357 0.84 -8.54 12.47
C VAL A 357 1.45 -8.59 11.08
N ASN A 358 0.62 -8.47 10.05
CA ASN A 358 1.05 -8.23 8.68
C ASN A 358 0.44 -6.91 8.19
N VAL A 359 1.20 -6.18 7.39
CA VAL A 359 0.93 -4.76 7.15
C VAL A 359 0.95 -4.45 5.66
N ILE A 360 -0.08 -3.76 5.20
CA ILE A 360 -0.13 -3.07 3.92
C ILE A 360 -0.05 -1.58 4.23
N ILE A 361 0.99 -0.89 3.75
CA ILE A 361 1.06 0.57 3.79
C ILE A 361 0.60 1.12 2.44
N ALA A 362 -0.59 1.72 2.40
CA ALA A 362 -1.13 2.29 1.17
C ALA A 362 -0.92 3.81 1.15
N THR A 363 0.05 4.27 0.36
CA THR A 363 0.43 5.69 0.31
C THR A 363 1.17 6.04 -1.00
N HIS A 364 0.84 7.20 -1.55
CA HIS A 364 1.60 7.87 -2.61
C HIS A 364 2.54 8.95 -2.07
N ASN A 365 2.59 9.17 -0.76
CA ASN A 365 3.57 10.07 -0.17
C ASN A 365 4.95 9.41 -0.18
N ARG A 366 5.83 9.92 -1.05
CA ARG A 366 7.20 9.43 -1.22
C ARG A 366 8.00 9.40 0.08
N ASP A 367 7.81 10.37 0.97
CA ASP A 367 8.56 10.47 2.22
C ASP A 367 8.13 9.37 3.19
N SER A 368 6.82 9.11 3.35
CA SER A 368 6.31 8.00 4.16
C SER A 368 6.81 6.65 3.63
N VAL A 369 6.84 6.47 2.30
CA VAL A 369 7.37 5.25 1.67
C VAL A 369 8.86 5.08 1.99
N ARG A 370 9.66 6.14 1.84
CA ARG A 370 11.11 6.12 2.13
C ARG A 370 11.38 5.83 3.60
N LYS A 371 10.63 6.42 4.54
CA LYS A 371 10.75 6.13 5.98
C LYS A 371 10.52 4.64 6.27
N ALA A 372 9.42 4.08 5.77
CA ALA A 372 9.10 2.67 5.97
C ALA A 372 10.16 1.74 5.34
N HIS A 373 10.65 2.08 4.15
CA HIS A 373 11.71 1.32 3.50
C HIS A 373 13.04 1.42 4.23
N ALA A 374 13.44 2.61 4.70
CA ALA A 374 14.65 2.80 5.48
C ALA A 374 14.63 1.96 6.77
N LEU A 375 13.50 1.92 7.48
CA LEU A 375 13.30 1.06 8.65
C LEU A 375 13.49 -0.42 8.31
N ARG A 376 12.89 -0.90 7.21
CA ARG A 376 13.03 -2.29 6.78
C ARG A 376 14.47 -2.63 6.39
N THR A 377 15.16 -1.72 5.72
CA THR A 377 16.56 -1.86 5.35
C THR A 377 17.46 -1.89 6.59
N GLU A 378 17.23 -1.02 7.57
CA GLU A 378 17.95 -1.00 8.83
C GLU A 378 17.77 -2.33 9.61
N GLN A 379 16.54 -2.84 9.70
CA GLN A 379 16.25 -4.14 10.31
C GLN A 379 17.04 -5.26 9.62
N ALA A 380 17.03 -5.29 8.29
CA ALA A 380 17.77 -6.28 7.51
C ALA A 380 19.29 -6.19 7.75
N MET A 381 19.85 -4.98 7.83
CA MET A 381 21.27 -4.76 8.13
C MET A 381 21.66 -5.23 9.54
N LYS A 382 20.73 -5.14 10.50
CA LYS A 382 20.91 -5.63 11.88
C LYS A 382 20.62 -7.13 12.03
N GLY A 383 20.13 -7.81 10.98
CA GLY A 383 19.64 -9.18 11.07
C GLY A 383 18.37 -9.33 11.91
N GLU A 384 17.62 -8.25 12.10
CA GLU A 384 16.35 -8.25 12.81
C GLU A 384 15.22 -8.71 11.88
N ASN A 385 14.56 -9.82 12.23
CA ASN A 385 13.36 -10.27 11.55
C ASN A 385 12.20 -10.38 12.55
N HIS A 386 11.30 -9.40 12.52
CA HIS A 386 10.13 -9.36 13.39
C HIS A 386 8.94 -10.19 12.87
N GLY A 387 9.09 -10.84 11.72
CA GLY A 387 8.04 -11.66 11.09
C GLY A 387 6.88 -10.84 10.51
N VAL A 388 7.12 -9.58 10.13
CA VAL A 388 6.10 -8.69 9.57
C VAL A 388 6.17 -8.73 8.04
N ASP A 389 5.22 -9.40 7.39
CA ASP A 389 4.99 -9.22 5.95
C ASP A 389 4.53 -7.78 5.69
N LEU A 390 5.39 -7.01 5.02
CA LEU A 390 5.14 -5.62 4.65
C LEU A 390 4.88 -5.55 3.16
N SER A 391 3.70 -5.09 2.79
CA SER A 391 3.32 -4.77 1.42
C SER A 391 3.17 -3.26 1.23
N TYR A 392 3.77 -2.72 0.18
CA TYR A 392 3.58 -1.34 -0.26
C TYR A 392 2.46 -1.32 -1.30
N ALA A 393 1.44 -0.48 -1.14
CA ALA A 393 0.34 -0.40 -2.08
C ALA A 393 0.14 1.02 -2.61
N GLN A 394 -0.08 1.14 -3.92
CA GLN A 394 -0.45 2.40 -4.57
C GLN A 394 -1.59 2.19 -5.57
N LEU A 395 -2.47 3.18 -5.69
CA LEU A 395 -3.47 3.20 -6.76
C LEU A 395 -2.77 3.19 -8.12
N GLN A 396 -3.31 2.40 -9.06
CA GLN A 396 -2.90 2.39 -10.44
C GLN A 396 -3.15 3.76 -11.09
N GLY A 397 -2.19 4.22 -11.90
CA GLY A 397 -2.29 5.49 -12.61
C GLY A 397 -2.03 6.75 -11.77
N MET A 398 -1.56 6.59 -10.53
CA MET A 398 -1.19 7.68 -9.63
C MET A 398 0.23 7.48 -9.07
N ALA A 399 1.03 8.55 -9.10
CA ALA A 399 2.39 8.62 -8.55
C ALA A 399 3.26 7.41 -8.92
N ASP A 400 3.27 7.02 -10.20
CA ASP A 400 4.02 5.86 -10.68
C ASP A 400 5.53 5.98 -10.45
N GLU A 401 6.05 7.21 -10.34
CA GLU A 401 7.43 7.49 -9.97
C GLU A 401 7.79 6.91 -8.61
N VAL A 402 6.86 6.96 -7.62
CA VAL A 402 7.08 6.42 -6.27
C VAL A 402 7.10 4.90 -6.30
N SER A 403 6.13 4.29 -6.98
CA SER A 403 6.08 2.84 -7.12
C SER A 403 7.28 2.29 -7.90
N CYS A 404 7.70 2.96 -8.98
CA CYS A 404 8.85 2.52 -9.76
C CYS A 404 10.18 2.72 -9.02
N GLU A 405 10.30 3.78 -8.21
CA GLU A 405 11.48 4.02 -7.35
C GLU A 405 11.62 2.90 -6.30
N LEU A 406 10.50 2.49 -5.67
CA LEU A 406 10.45 1.33 -4.79
C LEU A 406 10.94 0.04 -5.48
N LEU A 407 10.49 -0.21 -6.72
CA LEU A 407 10.90 -1.39 -7.50
C LEU A 407 12.38 -1.37 -7.91
N GLN A 408 13.03 -0.21 -7.87
CA GLN A 408 14.47 -0.09 -8.10
C GLN A 408 15.28 -0.25 -6.79
N GLY A 409 14.64 -0.39 -5.63
CA GLY A 409 15.30 -0.58 -4.35
C GLY A 409 16.00 0.67 -3.81
N PHE A 410 15.49 1.87 -4.13
CA PHE A 410 16.06 3.17 -3.73
C PHE A 410 17.59 3.25 -3.88
N GLN A 411 18.13 2.92 -5.07
CA GLN A 411 19.51 3.18 -5.56
C GLN A 411 20.69 3.10 -4.56
N SER A 412 20.54 2.46 -3.42
CA SER A 412 21.61 2.24 -2.43
C SER A 412 22.27 0.91 -2.74
N ALA A 413 22.47 0.63 -4.03
CA ALA A 413 23.02 -0.63 -4.53
C ALA A 413 24.49 -0.84 -4.11
N GLU A 414 25.16 0.20 -3.62
CA GLU A 414 26.54 0.11 -3.12
C GLU A 414 26.64 -0.47 -1.70
N VAL A 415 25.55 -0.47 -0.92
CA VAL A 415 25.50 -1.10 0.41
C VAL A 415 25.03 -2.57 0.34
N MET A 416 24.63 -3.03 -0.84
CA MET A 416 23.80 -4.23 -1.07
C MET A 416 24.60 -5.48 -1.49
N LYS A 417 25.86 -5.63 -1.06
CA LYS A 417 26.69 -6.81 -1.42
C LYS A 417 26.83 -7.87 -0.32
N GLY A 418 26.22 -7.70 0.85
CA GLY A 418 26.42 -8.62 1.99
C GLY A 418 25.17 -9.09 2.73
N ALA A 419 24.02 -8.45 2.58
CA ALA A 419 22.77 -8.82 3.27
C ALA A 419 21.75 -9.37 2.28
N SER A 420 21.16 -10.53 2.60
CA SER A 420 20.03 -11.10 1.85
C SER A 420 18.77 -10.28 2.09
N MET A 421 18.70 -9.09 1.50
CA MET A 421 17.52 -8.23 1.62
C MET A 421 16.47 -8.67 0.59
N GLU A 422 15.29 -9.07 1.07
CA GLU A 422 14.15 -9.36 0.20
C GLU A 422 13.75 -8.12 -0.61
N SER A 423 13.38 -8.32 -1.88
CA SER A 423 12.84 -7.25 -2.72
C SER A 423 11.55 -6.70 -2.10
N PRO A 424 11.32 -5.37 -2.08
CA PRO A 424 10.09 -4.80 -1.55
C PRO A 424 8.85 -5.40 -2.20
N ASN A 425 7.87 -5.81 -1.39
CA ASN A 425 6.60 -6.34 -1.87
C ASN A 425 5.70 -5.17 -2.33
N VAL A 426 5.86 -4.73 -3.58
CA VAL A 426 5.08 -3.60 -4.14
C VAL A 426 3.86 -4.12 -4.90
N PHE A 427 2.70 -3.55 -4.61
CA PHE A 427 1.41 -3.87 -5.22
C PHE A 427 0.76 -2.63 -5.83
N LYS A 428 0.01 -2.84 -6.92
CA LYS A 428 -0.89 -1.82 -7.46
C LYS A 428 -2.34 -2.17 -7.13
N LEU A 429 -3.13 -1.16 -6.77
CA LEU A 429 -4.57 -1.29 -6.61
C LEU A 429 -5.26 -0.94 -7.92
N LEU A 430 -6.00 -1.91 -8.46
CA LEU A 430 -6.72 -1.83 -9.71
C LEU A 430 -8.21 -2.05 -9.44
N THR A 431 -9.03 -1.38 -10.24
CA THR A 431 -10.49 -1.59 -10.22
C THR A 431 -10.92 -2.26 -11.53
N TRP A 432 -11.91 -3.15 -11.49
CA TRP A 432 -12.46 -3.79 -12.69
C TRP A 432 -13.99 -3.67 -12.72
N GLY A 433 -14.56 -3.75 -13.92
CA GLY A 433 -15.99 -3.56 -14.15
C GLY A 433 -16.23 -2.89 -15.51
N SER A 434 -17.49 -2.77 -15.91
CA SER A 434 -17.85 -2.09 -17.15
C SER A 434 -17.33 -0.65 -17.17
N VAL A 435 -17.16 -0.08 -18.37
CA VAL A 435 -16.78 1.34 -18.50
C VAL A 435 -17.68 2.25 -17.67
N LYS A 436 -19.00 2.01 -17.67
CA LYS A 436 -19.98 2.81 -16.91
C LYS A 436 -19.77 2.72 -15.40
N GLU A 437 -19.65 1.51 -14.86
CA GLU A 437 -19.43 1.28 -13.42
C GLU A 437 -18.12 1.95 -12.96
N CYS A 438 -17.05 1.76 -13.74
CA CYS A 438 -15.76 2.39 -13.47
C CYS A 438 -15.81 3.92 -13.57
N MET A 439 -16.57 4.52 -14.48
CA MET A 439 -16.70 5.99 -14.54
C MET A 439 -17.39 6.53 -13.28
N GLY A 440 -18.42 5.85 -12.78
CA GLY A 440 -19.05 6.18 -11.51
C GLY A 440 -18.06 6.12 -10.34
N PHE A 441 -17.30 5.02 -10.25
CA PHE A 441 -16.25 4.87 -9.25
C PHE A 441 -15.18 5.98 -9.33
N LEU A 442 -14.66 6.26 -10.54
CA LEU A 442 -13.64 7.30 -10.74
C LEU A 442 -14.15 8.70 -10.42
N MET A 443 -15.42 9.00 -10.71
CA MET A 443 -16.03 10.28 -10.33
C MET A 443 -15.97 10.48 -8.81
N ARG A 444 -16.41 9.48 -8.03
CA ARG A 444 -16.37 9.55 -6.55
C ARG A 444 -14.95 9.76 -6.06
N ARG A 445 -13.99 8.99 -6.58
CA ARG A 445 -12.57 9.12 -6.23
C ARG A 445 -11.98 10.48 -6.62
N ALA A 446 -12.40 11.10 -7.72
CA ALA A 446 -11.94 12.41 -8.15
C ALA A 446 -12.45 13.55 -7.23
N ILE A 447 -13.68 13.44 -6.73
CA ILE A 447 -14.28 14.40 -5.79
C ILE A 447 -13.62 14.32 -4.41
N GLU A 448 -13.38 13.11 -3.94
CA GLU A 448 -12.68 12.85 -2.68
C GLU A 448 -11.23 13.33 -2.72
N ASN A 449 -10.52 13.06 -3.82
CA ASN A 449 -9.10 13.39 -3.97
C ASN A 449 -8.83 14.74 -4.66
N THR A 450 -9.77 15.68 -4.68
CA THR A 450 -9.54 16.99 -5.34
C THR A 450 -8.38 17.77 -4.73
N GLU A 451 -8.00 17.51 -3.48
CA GLU A 451 -6.83 18.14 -2.84
C GLU A 451 -5.49 17.53 -3.27
N ALA A 452 -5.51 16.44 -4.05
CA ALA A 452 -4.31 15.81 -4.58
C ALA A 452 -3.62 16.63 -5.69
N VAL A 453 -4.21 17.74 -6.17
CA VAL A 453 -3.72 18.56 -7.28
C VAL A 453 -2.24 18.95 -7.14
N GLY A 454 -1.80 19.31 -5.93
CA GLY A 454 -0.39 19.64 -5.68
C GLY A 454 0.56 18.47 -5.91
N ARG A 455 0.16 17.25 -5.52
CA ARG A 455 0.93 16.01 -5.78
C ARG A 455 0.91 15.65 -7.26
N THR A 456 -0.24 15.81 -7.91
CA THR A 456 -0.42 15.55 -9.34
C THR A 456 0.55 16.36 -10.20
N LYS A 457 0.87 17.59 -9.80
CA LYS A 457 1.87 18.42 -10.51
C LYS A 457 3.29 17.83 -10.45
N GLN A 458 3.72 17.32 -9.30
CA GLN A 458 5.04 16.68 -9.19
C GLN A 458 5.13 15.42 -10.06
N SER A 459 4.08 14.59 -10.07
CA SER A 459 4.02 13.42 -10.95
C SER A 459 4.00 13.81 -12.44
N GLN A 460 3.32 14.91 -12.80
CA GLN A 460 3.31 15.46 -14.16
C GLN A 460 4.73 15.86 -14.60
N GLU A 461 5.45 16.61 -13.75
CA GLU A 461 6.82 17.04 -14.02
C GLU A 461 7.76 15.83 -14.18
N ALA A 462 7.62 14.80 -13.34
CA ALA A 462 8.38 13.55 -13.46
C ALA A 462 8.14 12.83 -14.80
N MET A 463 6.88 12.74 -15.25
CA MET A 463 6.53 12.15 -16.55
C MET A 463 7.09 12.96 -17.72
N PHE A 464 7.07 14.30 -17.61
CA PHE A 464 7.61 15.18 -18.64
C PHE A 464 9.13 15.07 -18.76
N GLU A 465 9.85 15.03 -17.64
CA GLU A 465 11.30 14.82 -17.63
C GLU A 465 11.69 13.44 -18.20
N GLU A 466 10.91 12.39 -17.89
CA GLU A 466 11.11 11.09 -18.52
C GLU A 466 10.89 11.13 -20.04
N LEU A 467 9.87 11.84 -20.52
CA LEU A 467 9.63 12.01 -21.95
C LEU A 467 10.79 12.76 -22.64
N LYS A 468 11.28 13.85 -22.04
CA LYS A 468 12.47 14.58 -22.52
C LYS A 468 13.70 13.67 -22.57
N ARG A 469 13.91 12.85 -21.55
CA ARG A 469 15.03 11.90 -21.50
C ARG A 469 14.97 10.92 -22.66
N ARG A 470 13.80 10.34 -22.94
CA ARG A 470 13.59 9.42 -24.08
C ARG A 470 13.82 10.11 -25.42
N ALA A 471 13.32 11.34 -25.59
CA ALA A 471 13.56 12.13 -26.80
C ALA A 471 15.05 12.40 -27.03
N ARG A 472 15.78 12.87 -26.00
CA ARG A 472 17.23 13.10 -26.06
C ARG A 472 18.01 11.84 -26.44
N LEU A 473 17.63 10.68 -25.90
CA LEU A 473 18.26 9.41 -26.25
C LEU A 473 17.97 8.96 -27.70
N ALA A 474 16.76 9.21 -28.20
CA ALA A 474 16.42 8.94 -29.60
C ALA A 474 17.25 9.82 -30.54
N PHE A 475 17.33 11.13 -30.30
CA PHE A 475 18.14 12.05 -31.10
C PHE A 475 19.64 11.71 -31.07
N ARG A 476 20.18 11.26 -29.92
CA ARG A 476 21.58 10.82 -29.80
C ARG A 476 21.89 9.49 -30.49
N ARG A 477 20.88 8.68 -30.82
CA ARG A 477 21.04 7.42 -31.58
C ARG A 477 20.87 7.61 -33.08
N SER A 478 20.26 8.72 -33.49
CA SER A 478 20.05 9.08 -34.90
C SER A 478 21.17 9.94 -35.50
N ASN A 479 22.04 10.50 -34.66
CA ASN A 479 23.30 11.14 -35.02
C ASN A 479 24.45 10.19 -34.67
#